data_AF-A0A973UYF2-F1
#
_entry.id   AF-A0A973UYF2-F1
#
_cell.length_a   1.000
_cell.length_b   1.000
_cell.length_c   1.000
_cell.angle_alpha   90.00
_cell.angle_beta   90.00
_cell.angle_gamma   90.00
#
_symmetry.space_group_name_H-M   'P 1'
#
loop_
_entity.id
_entity.type
_entity.pdbx_description
1 polymer ?
#
loop_
_entity_poly.entity_id
_entity_poly.type
_entity_poly.pdbx_seq_one_letter_code
_entity_poly.pdbx_strand_id
1 'polypeptide(L)'
;MASVAEVKAAIDAAMLHVQESQDAVRAANDKLGEAQLSLAVAVEGSGHESVTAAQAALAQAAGELEECLTATLTAVDQAQTYVAGL
;
A
#
# COMPACT_ATOMS: atom_id res chain seq x y z
N MET A 1 -15.42 -16.46 26.27
CA MET A 1 -14.93 -17.03 25.00
C MET A 1 -15.73 -16.35 23.91
N ALA A 2 -15.08 -15.69 22.95
CA ALA A 2 -15.79 -15.14 21.80
C ALA A 2 -16.41 -16.30 21.02
N SER A 3 -17.67 -16.17 20.65
CA SER A 3 -18.36 -17.13 19.79
C SER A 3 -17.79 -17.07 18.37
N VAL A 4 -17.95 -18.15 17.60
CA VAL A 4 -17.54 -18.21 16.18
C VAL A 4 -18.15 -17.05 15.38
N ALA A 5 -19.39 -16.65 15.72
CA ALA A 5 -20.06 -15.51 15.10
C ALA A 5 -19.38 -14.16 15.41
N GLU A 6 -18.91 -13.95 16.65
CA GLU A 6 -18.17 -12.74 17.02
C GLU A 6 -16.80 -12.69 16.35
N VAL A 7 -16.12 -13.83 16.22
CA VAL A 7 -14.84 -13.92 15.51
C VAL A 7 -15.03 -13.61 14.02
N LYS A 8 -16.07 -14.17 13.39
CA LYS A 8 -16.40 -13.88 11.99
C LYS A 8 -16.69 -12.39 11.76
N ALA A 9 -17.54 -11.78 12.61
CA ALA A 9 -17.87 -10.37 12.49
C ALA A 9 -16.65 -9.45 12.68
N ALA A 10 -15.71 -9.81 13.57
CA ALA A 10 -14.46 -9.08 13.74
C ALA A 10 -13.54 -9.20 12.51
N ILE A 11 -13.49 -10.37 11.88
CA ILE A 11 -12.72 -10.58 10.64
C ILE A 11 -13.33 -9.79 9.49
N ASP A 12 -14.66 -9.81 9.32
CA ASP A 12 -15.36 -9.06 8.28
C ASP A 12 -15.10 -7.54 8.42
N ALA A 13 -15.13 -7.01 9.65
CA ALA A 13 -14.81 -5.61 9.92
C ALA A 13 -13.33 -5.28 9.63
N ALA A 14 -12.41 -6.16 10.02
CA ALA A 14 -10.99 -6.00 9.72
C ALA A 14 -10.72 -6.01 8.20
N MET A 15 -11.40 -6.88 7.45
CA MET A 15 -11.29 -6.93 6.00
C MET A 15 -11.79 -5.65 5.33
N LEU A 16 -12.87 -5.04 5.83
CA LEU A 16 -13.36 -3.76 5.32
C LEU A 16 -12.31 -2.65 5.50
N HIS A 17 -11.72 -2.55 6.70
CA HIS A 17 -10.66 -1.57 6.96
C HIS A 17 -9.40 -1.81 6.12
N VAL A 18 -9.07 -3.07 5.86
CA VAL A 18 -7.97 -3.41 4.96
C VAL A 18 -8.27 -2.96 3.53
N GLN A 19 -9.49 -3.15 3.03
CA GLN A 19 -9.88 -2.67 1.72
C GLN A 19 -9.72 -1.15 1.58
N GLU A 20 -10.20 -0.38 2.57
CA GLU A 20 -10.04 1.08 2.62
C GLU A 20 -8.55 1.48 2.63
N SER A 21 -7.73 0.73 3.36
CA SER A 21 -6.28 0.96 3.43
C SER A 21 -5.58 0.66 2.10
N GLN A 22 -6.01 -0.37 1.37
CA GLN A 22 -5.46 -0.69 0.04
C GLN A 22 -5.71 0.43 -0.97
N ASP A 23 -6.92 1.02 -0.96
CA ASP A 23 -7.25 2.13 -1.86
C ASP A 23 -6.45 3.39 -1.50
N ALA A 24 -6.25 3.65 -0.20
CA ALA A 24 -5.37 4.73 0.26
C ALA A 24 -3.90 4.53 -0.16
N VAL A 25 -3.40 3.29 -0.08
CA VAL A 25 -2.05 2.91 -0.51
C VAL A 25 -1.87 3.10 -2.02
N ARG A 26 -2.85 2.67 -2.84
CA ARG A 26 -2.82 2.91 -4.29
C ARG A 26 -2.78 4.40 -4.62
N ALA A 27 -3.65 5.19 -3.99
CA ALA A 27 -3.66 6.64 -4.19
C ALA A 27 -2.36 7.32 -3.74
N ALA A 28 -1.69 6.80 -2.71
CA ALA A 28 -0.37 7.28 -2.29
C ALA A 28 0.70 6.95 -3.34
N ASN A 29 0.67 5.75 -3.92
CA ASN A 29 1.57 5.37 -5.01
C ASN A 29 1.39 6.23 -6.27
N ASP A 30 0.15 6.53 -6.66
CA ASP A 30 -0.12 7.41 -7.80
C ASP A 30 0.48 8.81 -7.58
N LYS A 31 0.28 9.38 -6.38
CA LYS A 31 0.87 10.68 -5.99
C LYS A 31 2.39 10.64 -5.94
N LEU A 32 2.99 9.52 -5.51
CA LEU A 32 4.45 9.34 -5.55
C LEU A 32 4.96 9.36 -7.00
N GLY A 33 4.26 8.69 -7.91
CA GLY A 33 4.59 8.71 -9.35
C GLY A 33 4.50 10.12 -9.95
N GLU A 34 3.42 10.86 -9.64
CA GLU A 34 3.27 12.26 -10.06
C GLU A 34 4.37 13.17 -9.49
N ALA A 35 4.75 12.96 -8.22
CA ALA A 35 5.83 13.69 -7.58
C ALA A 35 7.17 13.39 -8.25
N GLN A 36 7.47 12.13 -8.56
CA GLN A 36 8.69 11.73 -9.28
C GLN A 36 8.78 12.35 -10.68
N LEU A 37 7.67 12.38 -11.42
CA LEU A 37 7.58 13.03 -12.73
C LEU A 37 7.78 14.54 -12.62
N SER A 38 7.11 15.19 -11.67
CA SER A 38 7.26 16.63 -11.42
C SER A 38 8.70 16.97 -11.03
N LEU A 39 9.33 16.11 -10.23
CA LEU A 39 10.73 16.24 -9.86
C LEU A 39 11.65 16.07 -11.08
N ALA A 40 11.38 15.10 -11.96
CA ALA A 40 12.15 14.88 -13.19
C ALA A 40 12.13 16.11 -14.10
N VAL A 41 10.95 16.70 -14.30
CA VAL A 41 10.78 17.93 -15.09
C VAL A 41 11.50 19.12 -14.44
N ALA A 42 11.45 19.24 -13.11
CA ALA A 42 12.18 20.29 -12.38
C ALA A 42 13.72 20.09 -12.42
N VAL A 43 14.21 18.88 -12.68
CA VAL A 43 15.64 18.54 -12.78
C VAL A 43 16.22 18.79 -14.16
N GLU A 44 15.39 18.87 -15.20
CA GLU A 44 15.78 19.16 -16.58
C GLU A 44 16.37 20.60 -16.68
N GLY A 45 17.59 20.77 -16.17
CA GLY A 45 18.29 22.03 -16.02
C GLY A 45 19.20 22.16 -14.78
N SER A 46 18.95 21.42 -13.68
CA SER A 46 19.66 21.66 -12.40
C SER A 46 20.78 20.68 -12.06
N GLY A 47 20.74 19.43 -12.56
CA GLY A 47 21.80 18.42 -12.39
C GLY A 47 22.21 18.13 -10.94
N HIS A 48 21.39 18.53 -9.96
CA HIS A 48 21.79 18.56 -8.55
C HIS A 48 21.61 17.18 -7.90
N GLU A 49 22.69 16.67 -7.29
CA GLU A 49 22.76 15.32 -6.67
C GLU A 49 21.65 15.08 -5.64
N SER A 50 21.22 16.13 -4.94
CA SER A 50 20.11 16.11 -3.98
C SER A 50 18.77 15.70 -4.61
N VAL A 51 18.55 16.02 -5.89
CA VAL A 51 17.29 15.71 -6.56
C VAL A 51 17.29 14.28 -7.10
N THR A 52 18.43 13.82 -7.62
CA THR A 52 18.62 12.39 -7.96
C THR A 52 18.44 11.50 -6.72
N ALA A 53 18.98 11.91 -5.57
CA ALA A 53 18.79 11.20 -4.31
C ALA A 53 17.32 11.18 -3.86
N ALA A 54 16.60 12.30 -4.00
CA ALA A 54 15.17 12.35 -3.71
C ALA A 54 14.35 11.46 -4.66
N GLN A 55 14.69 11.40 -5.95
CA GLN A 55 14.05 10.51 -6.92
C GLN A 55 14.27 9.03 -6.56
N ALA A 56 15.50 8.65 -6.19
CA ALA A 56 15.82 7.31 -5.74
C ALA A 56 15.06 6.92 -4.46
N ALA A 57 14.97 7.84 -3.48
CA ALA A 57 14.21 7.62 -2.25
C ALA A 57 12.70 7.46 -2.52
N LEU A 58 12.15 8.25 -3.43
CA LEU A 58 10.74 8.13 -3.83
C LEU A 58 10.48 6.80 -4.56
N ALA A 59 11.40 6.36 -5.42
CA ALA A 59 11.27 5.08 -6.13
C ALA A 59 11.34 3.90 -5.17
N GLN A 60 12.24 3.95 -4.18
CA GLN A 60 12.31 2.97 -3.11
C GLN A 60 11.01 2.94 -2.29
N ALA A 61 10.52 4.10 -1.86
CA ALA A 61 9.28 4.20 -1.10
C ALA A 61 8.08 3.63 -1.85
N ALA A 62 7.99 3.85 -3.17
CA ALA A 62 6.94 3.27 -4.01
C ALA A 62 7.02 1.73 -4.04
N GLY A 63 8.23 1.17 -4.16
CA GLY A 63 8.45 -0.28 -4.13
C GLY A 63 8.08 -0.90 -2.79
N GLU A 64 8.49 -0.29 -1.67
CA GLU A 64 8.11 -0.74 -0.32
C GLU A 64 6.58 -0.71 -0.11
N LEU A 65 5.90 0.30 -0.67
CA LEU A 65 4.44 0.40 -0.63
C LEU A 65 3.76 -0.73 -1.42
N GLU A 66 4.32 -1.10 -2.58
CA GLU A 66 3.81 -2.19 -3.43
C GLU A 66 4.02 -3.57 -2.79
N GLU A 67 5.17 -3.80 -2.15
CA GLU A 67 5.42 -5.00 -1.35
C GLU A 67 4.43 -5.11 -0.17
N CYS A 68 4.21 -4.01 0.55
CA CYS A 68 3.25 -3.95 1.64
C CYS A 68 1.82 -4.26 1.16
N LEU A 69 1.42 -3.72 0.01
CA LEU A 69 0.12 -4.00 -0.60
C LEU A 69 -0.02 -5.48 -0.95
N THR A 70 1.02 -6.08 -1.54
CA THR A 70 1.04 -7.50 -1.92
C THR A 70 0.93 -8.42 -0.71
N ALA A 71 1.67 -8.13 0.36
CA ALA A 71 1.59 -8.86 1.62
C ALA A 71 0.18 -8.74 2.25
N THR A 72 -0.42 -7.56 2.17
CA THR A 72 -1.78 -7.28 2.64
C THR A 72 -2.82 -8.09 1.88
N LEU A 73 -2.72 -8.15 0.54
CA LEU A 73 -3.61 -8.97 -0.29
C LEU A 73 -3.52 -10.44 0.06
N THR A 74 -2.31 -10.95 0.27
CA THR A 74 -2.06 -12.34 0.69
C THR A 74 -2.70 -12.62 2.05
N ALA A 75 -2.57 -11.69 3.01
CA ALA A 75 -3.19 -11.83 4.32
C ALA A 75 -4.73 -11.83 4.26
N VAL A 76 -5.32 -11.01 3.38
CA VAL A 76 -6.77 -10.99 3.15
C VAL A 76 -7.26 -12.31 2.56
N ASP A 77 -6.57 -12.86 1.56
CA ASP A 77 -6.92 -14.15 0.95
C ASP A 77 -6.88 -15.30 1.97
N GLN A 78 -5.86 -15.31 2.83
CA GLN A 78 -5.78 -16.26 3.95
C GLN A 78 -6.92 -16.09 4.95
N ALA A 79 -7.27 -14.84 5.30
CA ALA A 79 -8.39 -14.55 6.19
C ALA A 79 -9.73 -15.00 5.60
N GLN A 80 -9.96 -14.76 4.30
CA GLN A 80 -11.16 -15.21 3.58
C GLN A 80 -11.25 -16.74 3.57
N THR A 81 -10.15 -17.43 3.27
CA THR A 81 -10.06 -18.89 3.29
C THR A 81 -10.37 -19.44 4.68
N TYR A 82 -9.85 -18.82 5.74
CA TYR A 82 -10.12 -19.21 7.12
C TYR A 82 -11.60 -19.03 7.47
N VAL A 83 -12.20 -17.88 7.14
CA VAL A 83 -13.64 -17.62 7.38
C VAL A 83 -14.54 -18.58 6.61
N ALA A 84 -14.18 -18.97 5.39
CA ALA A 84 -14.93 -19.93 4.60
C ALA A 84 -14.87 -21.37 5.16
N GLY A 85 -13.83 -21.68 5.95
CA GLY A 85 -13.66 -22.96 6.64
C GLY A 85 -14.27 -23.02 8.04
N LEU A 86 -14.80 -21.92 8.57
CA LEU A 86 -15.54 -21.83 9.84
C LEU A 86 -17.03 -22.10 9.64
#